data_AF-A0A6L5QVL3-F1
#
_entry.id   AF-A0A6L5QVL3-F1
#
_cell.length_a   1.000
_cell.length_b   1.000
_cell.length_c   1.000
_cell.angle_alpha   90.00
_cell.angle_beta   90.00
_cell.angle_gamma   90.00
#
_symmetry.space_group_name_H-M   'P 1'
#
loop_
_entity.id
_entity.type
_entity.pdbx_description
1 polymer ?
#
loop_
_entity_poly.entity_id
_entity_poly.type
_entity_poly.pdbx_seq_one_letter_code
_entity_poly.pdbx_strand_id
1 'polypeptide(L)'
;MKNDYLLPGIATILLAVIFPALMIYEILDFGDDNWKSLLVGGGDWGFEDAIFLVMGLLVVFVFYNFKKILNEQLNFKSLDVLLWVLIGLSVLFHIVFLGLEAIISVTDFKNSDGLGIAFGGVTLSTLVAFGVVDIIIGIIILTNHEKLPTILKALGVISIIQGVFEVSIILFFLVIISFPIYMLILAVFFLRKPETIEVV
;
A
#
# COMPACT_ATOMS: atom_id res chain seq x y z
N MET A 1 21.23 -10.14 19.70
CA MET A 1 19.86 -10.33 19.19
C MET A 1 19.83 -9.83 17.75
N LYS A 2 19.40 -10.66 16.82
CA LYS A 2 19.23 -10.28 15.41
C LYS A 2 18.10 -9.24 15.37
N ASN A 3 18.34 -8.11 14.69
CA ASN A 3 17.43 -6.97 14.71
C ASN A 3 16.26 -7.22 13.73
N ASP A 4 15.46 -8.26 14.02
CA ASP A 4 14.43 -8.80 13.13
C ASP A 4 13.30 -7.78 12.82
N TYR A 5 13.28 -6.66 13.54
CA TYR A 5 12.34 -5.55 13.39
C TYR A 5 12.91 -4.34 12.65
N LEU A 6 14.23 -4.24 12.50
CA LEU A 6 14.86 -3.08 11.86
C LEU A 6 14.58 -3.04 10.37
N LEU A 7 14.73 -4.17 9.67
CA LEU A 7 14.49 -4.23 8.23
C LEU A 7 13.05 -3.88 7.86
N PRO A 8 11.99 -4.43 8.48
CA PRO A 8 10.62 -4.02 8.18
C PRO A 8 10.37 -2.54 8.54
N GLY A 9 11.00 -2.00 9.59
CA GLY A 9 10.95 -0.57 9.91
C GLY A 9 11.63 0.32 8.86
N ILE A 10 12.77 -0.10 8.30
CA ILE A 10 13.43 0.62 7.20
C ILE A 10 12.56 0.54 5.94
N ALA A 11 12.00 -0.62 5.63
CA ALA A 11 11.14 -0.83 4.47
C ALA A 11 9.91 0.09 4.50
N THR A 12 9.26 0.27 5.66
CA THR A 12 8.13 1.20 5.78
C THR A 12 8.56 2.65 5.62
N ILE A 13 9.72 3.05 6.17
CA ILE A 13 10.26 4.42 5.96
C ILE A 13 10.54 4.65 4.47
N LEU A 14 11.14 3.69 3.77
CA LEU A 14 11.37 3.77 2.34
C LEU A 14 10.05 3.93 1.57
N LEU A 15 9.03 3.11 1.87
CA LEU A 15 7.70 3.24 1.28
C LEU A 15 7.06 4.61 1.53
N ALA A 16 7.19 5.15 2.73
CA ALA A 16 6.65 6.47 3.09
C ALA A 16 7.27 7.62 2.29
N VAL A 17 8.45 7.42 1.71
CA VAL A 17 9.15 8.42 0.87
C VAL A 17 8.95 8.14 -0.61
N ILE A 18 9.15 6.89 -1.04
CA ILE A 18 9.12 6.51 -2.45
C ILE A 18 7.70 6.65 -3.02
N PHE A 19 6.68 6.22 -2.29
CA PHE A 19 5.29 6.30 -2.76
C PHE A 19 4.85 7.74 -3.12
N PRO A 20 4.92 8.73 -2.21
CA PRO A 20 4.51 10.08 -2.56
C PRO A 20 5.45 10.71 -3.57
N ALA A 21 6.75 10.38 -3.59
CA ALA A 21 7.67 10.89 -4.59
C ALA A 21 7.31 10.43 -6.01
N LEU A 22 7.01 9.13 -6.20
CA LEU A 22 6.56 8.59 -7.48
C LEU A 22 5.22 9.21 -7.89
N MET A 23 4.25 9.27 -6.98
CA MET A 23 2.95 9.88 -7.28
C MET A 23 3.04 11.36 -7.65
N ILE A 24 3.87 12.15 -6.95
CA ILE A 24 4.09 13.56 -7.30
C ILE A 24 4.78 13.67 -8.66
N TYR A 25 5.79 12.84 -8.92
CA TYR A 25 6.50 12.83 -10.20
C TYR A 25 5.52 12.57 -11.36
N GLU A 26 4.72 11.50 -11.26
CA GLU A 26 3.67 11.19 -12.22
C GLU A 26 2.75 12.41 -12.39
N ILE A 27 2.21 12.95 -11.28
CA ILE A 27 1.30 14.11 -11.29
C ILE A 27 1.89 15.32 -12.05
N LEU A 28 3.18 15.58 -11.89
CA LEU A 28 3.89 16.71 -12.50
C LEU A 28 4.28 16.47 -13.95
N ASP A 29 4.52 15.22 -14.35
CA ASP A 29 4.86 14.86 -15.74
C ASP A 29 3.65 15.01 -16.69
N PHE A 30 2.41 15.04 -16.15
CA PHE A 30 1.16 15.19 -16.89
C PHE A 30 0.85 16.58 -17.48
N GLY A 31 1.82 17.33 -18.02
CA GLY A 31 1.60 18.67 -18.59
C GLY A 31 0.31 18.85 -19.43
N ASP A 32 -0.37 19.99 -19.22
CA ASP A 32 -1.59 20.62 -19.78
C ASP A 32 -2.70 19.86 -20.54
N ASP A 33 -2.54 18.70 -21.17
CA ASP A 33 -3.64 18.11 -21.95
C ASP A 33 -3.67 16.57 -21.91
N ASN A 34 -4.74 16.05 -21.27
CA ASN A 34 -5.35 14.72 -21.42
C ASN A 34 -5.20 13.77 -20.22
N TRP A 35 -6.10 13.89 -19.24
CA TRP A 35 -6.30 12.97 -18.10
C TRP A 35 -6.38 11.47 -18.47
N LYS A 36 -6.60 11.12 -19.75
CA LYS A 36 -6.50 9.74 -20.22
C LYS A 36 -5.09 9.17 -20.05
N SER A 37 -4.03 10.00 -20.05
CA SER A 37 -2.65 9.56 -19.80
C SER A 37 -2.43 9.09 -18.36
N LEU A 38 -3.16 9.61 -17.36
CA LEU A 38 -3.17 9.08 -15.98
C LEU A 38 -3.59 7.60 -15.90
N LEU A 39 -4.28 7.14 -16.95
CA LEU A 39 -4.86 5.81 -17.04
C LEU A 39 -4.21 4.99 -18.16
N VAL A 40 -3.11 5.42 -18.77
CA VAL A 40 -2.46 4.69 -19.87
C VAL A 40 -0.97 4.62 -19.60
N GLY A 41 -0.44 3.40 -19.59
CA GLY A 41 0.99 3.16 -19.46
C GLY A 41 1.82 3.78 -20.59
N GLY A 42 3.04 4.22 -20.26
CA GLY A 42 3.96 4.85 -21.20
C GLY A 42 4.46 3.87 -22.28
N GLY A 43 4.48 2.57 -21.98
CA GLY A 43 4.95 1.50 -22.87
C GLY A 43 6.47 1.40 -23.01
N ASP A 44 7.22 2.33 -22.42
CA ASP A 44 8.69 2.31 -22.41
C ASP A 44 9.14 1.86 -21.01
N TRP A 45 9.72 0.66 -20.93
CA TRP A 45 10.24 0.13 -19.66
C TRP A 45 11.27 1.09 -19.06
N GLY A 46 10.89 1.72 -17.95
CA GLY A 46 11.60 2.84 -17.38
C GLY A 46 12.13 2.57 -15.98
N PHE A 47 12.77 3.60 -15.45
CA PHE A 47 13.17 3.64 -14.04
C PHE A 47 11.95 3.63 -13.10
N GLU A 48 10.84 4.21 -13.54
CA GLU A 48 9.56 4.24 -12.81
C GLU A 48 8.99 2.84 -12.61
N ASP A 49 8.97 1.99 -13.65
CA ASP A 49 8.50 0.60 -13.55
C ASP A 49 9.34 -0.22 -12.55
N ALA A 50 10.66 0.01 -12.54
CA ALA A 50 11.55 -0.64 -11.60
C ALA A 50 11.28 -0.20 -10.15
N ILE A 51 11.07 1.10 -9.92
CA ILE A 51 10.66 1.63 -8.62
C ILE A 51 9.31 1.06 -8.20
N PHE A 52 8.34 1.02 -9.11
CA PHE A 52 7.01 0.50 -8.86
C PHE A 52 7.07 -0.97 -8.44
N LEU A 53 7.85 -1.80 -9.15
CA LEU A 53 8.08 -3.19 -8.75
C LEU A 53 8.72 -3.29 -7.35
N VAL A 54 9.73 -2.46 -7.06
CA VAL A 54 10.37 -2.43 -5.74
C VAL A 54 9.37 -2.05 -4.65
N MET A 55 8.47 -1.10 -4.90
CA MET A 55 7.39 -0.75 -3.96
C MET A 55 6.49 -1.94 -3.68
N GLY A 56 6.06 -2.68 -4.71
CA GLY A 56 5.27 -3.90 -4.53
C GLY A 56 5.97 -4.94 -3.65
N LEU A 57 7.25 -5.19 -3.89
CA LEU A 57 8.05 -6.10 -3.06
C LEU A 57 8.19 -5.61 -1.62
N LEU A 58 8.38 -4.31 -1.41
CA LEU A 58 8.45 -3.71 -0.07
C LEU A 58 7.10 -3.85 0.65
N VAL A 59 5.97 -3.62 -0.02
CA VAL A 59 4.62 -3.79 0.56
C VAL A 59 4.41 -5.23 1.02
N VAL A 60 4.75 -6.21 0.18
CA VAL A 60 4.68 -7.64 0.54
C VAL A 60 5.54 -7.92 1.77
N PHE A 61 6.79 -7.45 1.76
CA PHE A 61 7.71 -7.65 2.88
C PHE A 61 7.20 -7.02 4.18
N VAL A 62 6.67 -5.81 4.13
CA VAL A 62 6.14 -5.07 5.28
C VAL A 62 4.94 -5.79 5.88
N PHE A 63 3.91 -6.10 5.09
CA PHE A 63 2.68 -6.71 5.62
C PHE A 63 2.90 -8.15 6.09
N TYR A 64 3.80 -8.89 5.44
CA TYR A 64 4.20 -10.22 5.92
C TYR A 64 4.85 -10.16 7.30
N ASN A 65 5.80 -9.23 7.49
CA ASN A 65 6.46 -9.05 8.79
C ASN A 65 5.50 -8.48 9.84
N PHE A 66 4.59 -7.57 9.45
CA PHE A 66 3.56 -7.07 10.34
C PHE A 66 2.71 -8.21 10.90
N LYS A 67 2.20 -9.09 10.04
CA LYS A 67 1.47 -10.30 10.43
C LYS A 67 2.29 -11.16 11.39
N LYS A 68 3.53 -11.48 11.02
CA LYS A 68 4.42 -12.31 11.84
C LYS A 68 4.58 -11.74 13.24
N ILE A 69 4.85 -10.44 13.35
CA ILE A 69 5.12 -9.76 14.62
C ILE A 69 3.86 -9.66 15.48
N LEU A 70 2.69 -9.36 14.89
CA LEU A 70 1.41 -9.40 15.61
C LEU A 70 1.15 -10.78 16.25
N ASN A 71 1.48 -11.84 15.53
CA ASN A 71 1.29 -13.21 16.01
C ASN A 71 2.31 -13.62 17.07
N GLU A 72 3.57 -13.24 16.90
CA GLU A 72 4.65 -13.62 17.82
C GLU A 72 4.63 -12.81 19.12
N GLN A 73 4.33 -11.51 19.07
CA GLN A 73 4.39 -10.63 20.25
C GLN A 73 3.05 -10.46 20.95
N LEU A 74 1.95 -10.40 20.19
CA LEU A 74 0.63 -10.07 20.72
C LEU A 74 -0.36 -11.24 20.63
N ASN A 75 0.03 -12.37 20.05
CA ASN A 75 -0.86 -13.50 19.73
C ASN A 75 -2.14 -13.03 18.98
N PHE A 76 -2.02 -11.99 18.16
CA PHE A 76 -3.15 -11.31 17.55
C PHE A 76 -3.37 -11.76 16.09
N LYS A 77 -4.02 -12.92 15.94
CA LYS A 77 -4.26 -13.59 14.64
C LYS A 77 -5.47 -13.06 13.86
N SER A 78 -6.25 -12.16 14.44
CA SER A 78 -7.50 -11.66 13.85
C SER A 78 -7.31 -10.93 12.52
N LEU A 79 -6.10 -10.47 12.21
CA LEU A 79 -5.77 -9.79 10.96
C LEU A 79 -5.13 -10.70 9.91
N ASP A 80 -4.82 -11.96 10.22
CA ASP A 80 -4.00 -12.84 9.37
C ASP A 80 -4.53 -12.94 7.93
N VAL A 81 -5.84 -13.15 7.79
CA VAL A 81 -6.48 -13.28 6.48
C VAL A 81 -6.43 -11.96 5.72
N LEU A 82 -6.71 -10.83 6.39
CA LEU A 82 -6.73 -9.51 5.77
C LEU A 82 -5.34 -9.08 5.30
N LEU A 83 -4.30 -9.36 6.10
CA LEU A 83 -2.91 -9.07 5.71
C LEU A 83 -2.47 -9.92 4.52
N TRP A 84 -2.91 -11.19 4.44
CA TRP A 84 -2.70 -11.99 3.24
C TRP A 84 -3.47 -11.46 2.03
N VAL A 85 -4.68 -10.95 2.21
CA VAL A 85 -5.45 -10.31 1.14
C VAL A 85 -4.74 -9.05 0.66
N LEU A 86 -4.24 -8.17 1.53
CA LEU A 86 -3.44 -7.00 1.15
C LEU A 86 -2.20 -7.39 0.34
N ILE A 87 -1.46 -8.41 0.80
CA ILE A 87 -0.31 -8.96 0.06
C ILE A 87 -0.73 -9.45 -1.32
N GLY A 88 -1.81 -10.23 -1.41
CA GLY A 88 -2.33 -10.76 -2.67
C GLY A 88 -2.79 -9.66 -3.63
N LEU A 89 -3.52 -8.66 -3.13
CA LEU A 89 -3.93 -7.48 -3.91
C LEU A 89 -2.73 -6.70 -4.42
N SER A 90 -1.69 -6.51 -3.59
CA SER A 90 -0.47 -5.82 -3.99
C SER A 90 0.26 -6.57 -5.10
N VAL A 91 0.46 -7.88 -4.94
CA VAL A 91 1.11 -8.71 -5.97
C VAL A 91 0.30 -8.68 -7.27
N LEU A 92 -1.02 -8.86 -7.19
CA LEU A 92 -1.90 -8.84 -8.36
C LEU A 92 -1.84 -7.49 -9.08
N PHE A 93 -1.92 -6.39 -8.33
CA PHE A 93 -1.86 -5.04 -8.90
C PHE A 93 -0.56 -4.81 -9.68
N HIS A 94 0.59 -5.09 -9.07
CA HIS A 94 1.88 -4.84 -9.71
C HIS A 94 2.09 -5.76 -10.92
N ILE A 95 1.71 -7.04 -10.84
CA ILE A 95 1.83 -7.98 -11.98
C ILE A 95 0.93 -7.57 -13.14
N VAL A 96 -0.34 -7.24 -12.86
CA VAL A 96 -1.30 -6.87 -13.90
C VAL A 96 -0.88 -5.55 -14.54
N PHE A 97 -0.51 -4.54 -13.74
CA PHE A 97 -0.08 -3.24 -14.26
C PHE A 97 1.17 -3.37 -15.16
N LEU A 98 2.24 -4.01 -14.66
CA LEU A 98 3.46 -4.24 -15.45
C LEU A 98 3.21 -5.16 -16.65
N GLY A 99 2.27 -6.11 -16.55
CA GLY A 99 1.86 -6.94 -17.67
C GLY A 99 1.18 -6.13 -18.77
N LEU A 100 0.35 -5.15 -18.42
CA LEU A 100 -0.25 -4.24 -19.38
C LEU A 100 0.81 -3.31 -20.02
N GLU A 101 1.78 -2.80 -19.25
CA GLU A 101 2.93 -2.05 -19.78
C GLU A 101 3.74 -2.89 -20.79
N ALA A 102 4.00 -4.15 -20.45
CA ALA A 102 4.70 -5.09 -21.33
C ALA A 102 3.97 -5.26 -22.67
N ILE A 103 2.63 -5.38 -22.64
CA ILE A 103 1.82 -5.51 -23.86
C ILE A 103 1.91 -4.23 -24.70
N ILE A 104 1.82 -3.04 -24.10
CA ILE A 104 1.99 -1.78 -24.84
C ILE A 104 3.37 -1.73 -25.50
N SER A 105 4.43 -2.13 -24.79
CA SER A 105 5.80 -2.04 -25.32
C SER A 105 6.06 -2.86 -26.60
N VAL A 106 5.22 -3.85 -26.88
CA VAL A 106 5.36 -4.75 -28.04
C VAL A 106 4.19 -4.66 -29.03
N THR A 107 3.24 -3.75 -28.83
CA THR A 107 2.05 -3.60 -29.69
C THR A 107 1.78 -2.14 -30.06
N ASP A 108 1.16 -1.90 -31.22
CA ASP A 108 0.69 -0.55 -31.62
C ASP A 108 -0.57 -0.09 -30.86
N PHE A 109 -0.90 -0.72 -29.73
CA PHE A 109 -2.10 -0.41 -28.96
C PHE A 109 -1.98 0.86 -28.10
N LYS A 110 -0.85 1.58 -28.17
CA LYS A 110 -0.57 2.81 -27.38
C LYS A 110 -1.69 3.87 -27.45
N ASN A 111 -2.48 3.87 -28.53
CA ASN A 111 -3.61 4.79 -28.72
C ASN A 111 -5.00 4.14 -28.67
N SER A 112 -5.12 2.90 -28.17
CA SER A 112 -6.42 2.23 -28.09
C SER A 112 -7.19 2.66 -26.83
N ASP A 113 -8.43 3.12 -27.00
CA ASP A 113 -9.31 3.46 -25.87
C ASP A 113 -9.53 2.26 -24.93
N GLY A 114 -9.47 1.03 -25.46
CA GLY A 114 -9.62 -0.20 -24.69
C GLY A 114 -8.52 -0.43 -23.65
N LEU A 115 -7.27 -0.02 -23.93
CA LEU A 115 -6.19 -0.15 -22.96
C LEU A 115 -6.28 0.87 -21.83
N GLY A 116 -6.64 2.12 -22.13
CA GLY A 116 -6.88 3.12 -21.09
C GLY A 116 -8.01 2.72 -20.13
N ILE A 117 -9.05 2.08 -20.66
CA ILE A 117 -10.13 1.50 -19.84
C ILE A 117 -9.60 0.34 -18.99
N ALA A 118 -8.72 -0.52 -19.52
CA ALA A 118 -8.16 -1.64 -18.78
C ALA A 118 -7.28 -1.19 -17.62
N PHE A 119 -6.34 -0.27 -17.86
CA PHE A 119 -5.48 0.31 -16.83
C PHE A 119 -6.29 1.05 -15.76
N GLY A 120 -7.17 1.98 -16.18
CA GLY A 120 -8.03 2.69 -15.24
C GLY A 120 -8.95 1.75 -14.45
N GLY A 121 -9.48 0.71 -15.10
CA GLY A 121 -10.29 -0.32 -14.46
C GLY A 121 -9.51 -1.13 -13.42
N VAL A 122 -8.29 -1.58 -13.74
CA VAL A 122 -7.41 -2.31 -12.81
C VAL A 122 -7.04 -1.42 -11.63
N THR A 123 -6.60 -0.18 -11.88
CA THR A 123 -6.21 0.76 -10.81
C THR A 123 -7.38 1.07 -9.89
N LEU A 124 -8.53 1.47 -10.42
CA LEU A 124 -9.70 1.83 -9.61
C LEU A 124 -10.26 0.63 -8.84
N SER A 125 -10.39 -0.54 -9.49
CA SER A 125 -10.91 -1.73 -8.82
C SER A 125 -10.00 -2.23 -7.70
N THR A 126 -8.68 -2.19 -7.92
CA THR A 126 -7.70 -2.56 -6.90
C THR A 126 -7.69 -1.57 -5.75
N LEU A 127 -7.74 -0.26 -6.04
CA LEU A 127 -7.81 0.79 -5.02
C LEU A 127 -9.05 0.60 -4.12
N VAL A 128 -10.23 0.36 -4.70
CA VAL A 128 -11.44 0.09 -3.93
C VAL A 128 -11.30 -1.18 -3.09
N ALA A 129 -10.67 -2.24 -3.63
CA ALA A 129 -10.43 -3.47 -2.88
C ALA A 129 -9.48 -3.25 -1.69
N PHE A 130 -8.40 -2.47 -1.87
CA PHE A 130 -7.52 -2.05 -0.79
C PHE A 130 -8.30 -1.29 0.28
N GLY A 131 -9.11 -0.31 -0.12
CA GLY A 131 -9.81 0.54 0.85
C GLY A 131 -10.84 -0.20 1.69
N VAL A 132 -11.52 -1.19 1.10
CA VAL A 132 -12.40 -2.08 1.86
C VAL A 132 -11.62 -2.87 2.90
N VAL A 133 -10.47 -3.43 2.54
CA VAL A 133 -9.63 -4.21 3.46
C VAL A 133 -9.07 -3.34 4.57
N ASP A 134 -8.59 -2.14 4.25
CA ASP A 134 -8.07 -1.17 5.21
C ASP A 134 -9.12 -0.70 6.22
N ILE A 135 -10.36 -0.47 5.77
CA ILE A 135 -11.48 -0.18 6.68
C ILE A 135 -11.71 -1.36 7.64
N ILE A 136 -11.75 -2.59 7.12
CA ILE A 136 -11.98 -3.78 7.96
C ILE A 136 -10.84 -3.98 8.96
N ILE A 137 -9.58 -3.84 8.54
CA ILE A 137 -8.41 -3.90 9.43
C ILE A 137 -8.55 -2.86 10.55
N GLY A 138 -8.88 -1.62 10.19
CA GLY A 138 -9.06 -0.54 11.14
C GLY A 138 -10.16 -0.83 12.16
N ILE A 139 -11.32 -1.32 11.70
CA ILE A 139 -12.42 -1.74 12.57
C ILE A 139 -11.96 -2.85 13.53
N ILE A 140 -11.33 -3.91 13.03
CA ILE A 140 -10.90 -5.05 13.87
C ILE A 140 -9.91 -4.60 14.96
N ILE A 141 -8.95 -3.75 14.60
CA ILE A 141 -7.99 -3.18 15.56
C ILE A 141 -8.72 -2.37 16.63
N LEU A 142 -9.63 -1.46 16.23
CA LEU A 142 -10.34 -0.59 17.14
C LEU A 142 -11.38 -1.32 17.99
N THR A 143 -11.99 -2.39 17.51
CA THR A 143 -12.88 -3.24 18.32
C THR A 143 -12.09 -4.02 19.37
N ASN A 144 -10.81 -4.34 19.11
CA ASN A 144 -9.94 -5.05 20.05
C ASN A 144 -8.97 -4.10 20.81
N HIS A 145 -9.27 -2.81 20.86
CA HIS A 145 -8.37 -1.77 21.39
C HIS A 145 -7.93 -1.99 22.84
N GLU A 146 -8.74 -2.64 23.69
CA GLU A 146 -8.36 -2.92 25.08
C GLU A 146 -7.14 -3.83 25.20
N LYS A 147 -6.91 -4.70 24.20
CA LYS A 147 -5.85 -5.72 24.20
C LYS A 147 -4.63 -5.31 23.38
N LEU A 148 -4.65 -4.12 22.76
CA LEU A 148 -3.64 -3.69 21.81
C LEU A 148 -2.92 -2.41 22.29
N PRO A 149 -1.60 -2.29 22.05
CA PRO A 149 -0.85 -1.09 22.38
C PRO A 149 -1.37 0.13 21.60
N THR A 150 -1.17 1.32 22.17
CA THR A 150 -1.66 2.60 21.61
C THR A 150 -1.21 2.83 20.17
N ILE A 151 -0.02 2.38 19.79
CA ILE A 151 0.47 2.52 18.41
C ILE A 151 -0.41 1.77 17.40
N LEU A 152 -0.93 0.59 17.76
CA LEU A 152 -1.85 -0.14 16.90
C LEU A 152 -3.21 0.56 16.84
N LYS A 153 -3.67 1.21 17.91
CA LYS A 153 -4.89 2.03 17.86
C LYS A 153 -4.75 3.17 16.85
N ALA A 154 -3.61 3.85 16.85
CA ALA A 154 -3.29 4.88 15.86
C ALA A 154 -3.29 4.29 14.45
N LEU A 155 -2.70 3.10 14.27
CA LEU A 155 -2.74 2.36 13.00
C LEU A 155 -4.19 2.06 12.57
N GLY A 156 -5.05 1.64 13.48
CA GLY A 156 -6.46 1.37 13.19
C GLY A 156 -7.21 2.62 12.72
N VAL A 157 -6.97 3.78 13.34
CA VAL A 157 -7.58 5.05 12.91
C VAL A 157 -7.10 5.45 11.51
N ILE A 158 -5.78 5.45 11.25
CA ILE A 158 -5.27 5.84 9.93
C ILE A 158 -5.69 4.84 8.85
N SER A 159 -5.84 3.55 9.18
CA SER A 159 -6.35 2.50 8.28
C SER A 159 -7.78 2.81 7.81
N ILE A 160 -8.67 3.24 8.73
CA ILE A 160 -10.02 3.66 8.35
C ILE A 160 -9.98 4.91 7.44
N ILE A 161 -9.17 5.91 7.81
CA ILE A 161 -9.05 7.15 7.04
C ILE A 161 -8.55 6.85 5.62
N GLN A 162 -7.49 6.07 5.50
CA GLN A 162 -6.93 5.64 4.23
C GLN A 162 -7.95 4.86 3.41
N GLY A 163 -8.62 3.88 4.01
CA GLY A 163 -9.60 3.08 3.27
C GLY A 163 -10.82 3.88 2.81
N VAL A 164 -11.24 4.91 3.56
CA VAL A 164 -12.26 5.87 3.10
C VAL A 164 -11.76 6.69 1.91
N PHE A 165 -10.50 7.11 1.91
CA PHE A 165 -9.91 7.82 0.76
C PHE A 165 -9.83 6.91 -0.47
N GLU A 166 -9.42 5.66 -0.30
CA GLU A 166 -9.26 4.68 -1.39
C GLU A 166 -10.60 4.23 -2.01
N VAL A 167 -11.65 4.03 -1.21
CA VAL A 167 -12.99 3.71 -1.75
C VAL A 167 -13.61 4.93 -2.45
N SER A 168 -13.17 6.15 -2.11
CA SER A 168 -13.73 7.38 -2.64
C SER A 168 -13.02 7.81 -3.92
N ILE A 169 -13.72 7.76 -5.05
CA ILE A 169 -13.23 8.28 -6.34
C ILE A 169 -12.80 9.76 -6.24
N ILE A 170 -13.44 10.54 -5.37
CA ILE A 170 -13.09 11.96 -5.18
C ILE A 170 -11.88 12.12 -4.26
N LEU A 171 -11.75 11.34 -3.19
CA LEU A 171 -10.75 11.59 -2.15
C LEU A 171 -9.45 10.79 -2.33
N PHE A 172 -9.34 9.95 -3.36
CA PHE A 172 -8.20 9.05 -3.52
C PHE A 172 -6.85 9.79 -3.59
N PHE A 173 -6.81 11.02 -4.09
CA PHE A 173 -5.57 11.80 -4.12
C PHE A 173 -5.01 12.09 -2.71
N LEU A 174 -5.85 12.05 -1.67
CA LEU A 174 -5.42 12.20 -0.28
C LEU A 174 -4.63 10.97 0.24
N VAL A 175 -4.64 9.85 -0.50
CA VAL A 175 -3.81 8.67 -0.20
C VAL A 175 -2.33 9.02 -0.26
N ILE A 176 -1.93 10.01 -1.09
CA ILE A 176 -0.57 10.54 -1.14
C ILE A 176 -0.06 11.05 0.22
N ILE A 177 -0.99 11.43 1.12
CA ILE A 177 -0.70 11.89 2.47
C ILE A 177 -0.95 10.76 3.49
N SER A 178 -2.08 10.04 3.38
CA SER A 178 -2.43 9.04 4.40
C SER A 178 -1.52 7.82 4.39
N PHE A 179 -1.08 7.36 3.21
CA PHE A 179 -0.22 6.19 3.08
C PHE A 179 1.16 6.38 3.74
N PRO A 180 1.88 7.51 3.52
CA PRO A 180 3.09 7.80 4.29
C PRO A 180 2.88 7.80 5.79
N ILE A 181 1.77 8.38 6.27
CA ILE A 181 1.45 8.40 7.71
C ILE A 181 1.23 6.97 8.23
N TYR A 182 0.49 6.15 7.49
CA TYR A 182 0.28 4.73 7.80
C TYR A 182 1.62 3.99 7.92
N MET A 183 2.51 4.18 6.93
CA MET A 183 3.83 3.55 6.92
C MET A 183 4.73 4.04 8.05
N LEU A 184 4.69 5.32 8.40
CA LEU A 184 5.45 5.86 9.54
C LEU A 184 4.95 5.31 10.87
N ILE A 185 3.63 5.11 11.05
CA ILE A 185 3.08 4.46 12.23
C ILE A 185 3.56 3.01 12.32
N LEU A 186 3.57 2.27 11.20
CA LEU A 186 4.17 0.93 11.16
C LEU A 186 5.67 0.94 11.45
N ALA A 187 6.41 1.94 10.96
CA ALA A 187 7.83 2.10 11.27
C ALA A 187 8.05 2.23 12.79
N VAL A 188 7.25 3.08 13.44
CA VAL A 188 7.30 3.22 14.91
C VAL A 188 6.94 1.89 15.58
N PHE A 189 5.91 1.17 15.10
CA PHE A 189 5.56 -0.14 15.64
C PHE A 189 6.72 -1.14 15.54
N PHE A 190 7.42 -1.21 14.40
CA PHE A 190 8.55 -2.11 14.23
C PHE A 190 9.78 -1.69 15.04
N LEU A 191 10.10 -0.40 15.07
CA LEU A 191 11.35 0.08 15.69
C LEU A 191 11.23 0.25 17.20
N ARG A 192 10.00 0.29 17.75
CA ARG A 192 9.80 0.32 19.20
C ARG A 192 10.15 -1.05 19.78
N LYS A 193 10.95 -1.05 20.85
CA LYS A 193 11.21 -2.27 21.61
C LYS A 193 9.86 -2.81 22.13
N PRO A 194 9.64 -4.14 22.11
CA PRO A 194 8.43 -4.70 22.70
C PRO A 194 8.35 -4.21 24.14
N GLU A 195 7.28 -3.48 24.46
CA GLU A 195 7.01 -3.13 25.84
C GLU A 195 6.85 -4.47 26.57
N THR A 196 7.77 -4.75 27.48
CA THR A 196 7.59 -5.84 28.43
C THR A 196 6.26 -5.57 29.11
N ILE A 197 5.27 -6.39 28.80
CA ILE A 197 3.97 -6.35 29.47
C ILE A 197 4.29 -6.57 30.95
N GLU A 198 4.32 -5.50 31.73
CA GLU A 198 4.20 -5.60 33.17
C GLU A 198 2.76 -6.06 33.41
N VAL A 199 2.62 -7.35 33.67
CA VAL A 199 1.38 -7.92 34.18
C VAL A 199 1.19 -7.29 35.56
N VAL A 200 0.24 -6.35 35.68
CA VAL A 200 -0.30 -5.90 36.97
C VAL A 200 -1.52 -6.74 37.30
#